data_AF-A0A8S3ZE25-F1
#
_entry.id   AF-A0A8S3ZE25-F1
#
_cell.length_a   1.000
_cell.length_b   1.000
_cell.length_c   1.000
_cell.angle_alpha   90.00
_cell.angle_beta   90.00
_cell.angle_gamma   90.00
#
_symmetry.space_group_name_H-M   'P 1'
#
loop_
_entity.id
_entity.type
_entity.pdbx_description
1 polymer ?
#
loop_
_entity_poly.entity_id
_entity_poly.type
_entity_poly.pdbx_seq_one_letter_code
_entity_poly.pdbx_strand_id
1 'polypeptide(L)'
;MAKTNNKPRDTVNKAGHSMNPDRPKTSANMRDRTTIKRLQMYRNFKPKRDKTGRITKAAPFQSTLKSGTMARVEPNRKWFGNTRVVGQKALQAFTEALGKAKADPYKVVMTSTKNPVTLLSFTPKAETVIRLLDREPFEQVFGKKATRKKPTLATYDLDEMVKNAESSLLKYEEAQSQLVPTEEGVKDGQLEIVFKAGTSKRIWNELYK
;
A
#
# COMPACT_ATOMS: atom_id res chain seq x y z
N MET A 1 -54.26 19.43 4.73
CA MET A 1 -52.93 18.86 5.03
C MET A 1 -52.56 19.21 6.46
N ALA A 2 -52.60 18.25 7.39
CA ALA A 2 -52.33 18.51 8.80
C ALA A 2 -50.84 18.78 9.02
N LYS A 3 -50.51 19.99 9.51
CA LYS A 3 -49.15 20.34 9.94
C LYS A 3 -48.81 19.52 11.17
N THR A 4 -47.94 18.52 11.05
CA THR A 4 -47.41 17.80 12.21
C THR A 4 -46.40 18.68 12.92
N ASN A 5 -46.81 19.27 14.03
CA ASN A 5 -45.93 20.00 14.96
C ASN A 5 -44.92 19.02 15.59
N ASN A 6 -43.83 18.72 14.90
CA ASN A 6 -42.67 18.06 15.50
C ASN A 6 -41.92 19.10 16.35
N LYS A 7 -42.35 19.29 17.61
CA LYS A 7 -41.50 19.95 18.60
C LYS A 7 -40.14 19.22 18.63
N PRO A 8 -38.99 19.92 18.62
CA PRO A 8 -37.71 19.27 18.84
C PRO A 8 -37.77 18.60 20.21
N ARG A 9 -37.76 17.26 20.23
CA ARG A 9 -37.71 16.52 21.50
C ARG A 9 -36.41 16.90 22.19
N ASP A 10 -36.51 17.37 23.43
CA ASP A 10 -35.36 17.55 24.31
C ASP A 10 -34.45 16.33 24.20
N THR A 11 -33.18 16.58 23.85
CA THR A 11 -32.23 15.55 23.43
C THR A 11 -31.70 14.69 24.58
N VAL A 12 -32.01 15.09 25.83
CA VAL A 12 -31.50 14.46 27.05
C VAL A 12 -32.53 13.48 27.58
N ASN A 13 -32.18 12.19 27.57
CA ASN A 13 -33.02 11.15 28.16
C ASN A 13 -32.88 11.18 29.69
N LYS A 14 -33.96 11.49 30.42
CA LYS A 14 -33.98 11.55 31.89
C LYS A 14 -34.03 10.18 32.59
N ALA A 15 -34.08 9.07 31.85
CA ALA A 15 -34.22 7.73 32.43
C ALA A 15 -32.97 7.29 33.22
N GLY A 16 -33.15 6.74 34.43
CA GLY A 16 -32.04 6.32 35.31
C GLY A 16 -31.35 4.99 34.95
N HIS A 17 -31.68 4.35 33.83
CA HIS A 17 -31.23 2.98 33.56
C HIS A 17 -29.73 2.88 33.25
N SER A 18 -29.12 1.72 33.58
CA SER A 18 -27.67 1.44 33.47
C SER A 18 -27.07 1.54 32.05
N MET A 19 -27.93 1.62 31.04
CA MET A 19 -27.58 1.79 29.63
C MET A 19 -27.83 3.20 29.09
N ASN A 20 -28.30 4.16 29.90
CA ASN A 20 -28.52 5.53 29.47
C ASN A 20 -27.22 6.34 29.59
N PRO A 21 -26.65 6.90 28.49
CA PRO A 21 -25.48 7.78 28.56
C PRO A 21 -25.73 9.12 29.28
N ASP A 22 -26.99 9.52 29.40
CA ASP A 22 -27.40 10.82 29.95
C ASP A 22 -27.79 10.76 31.43
N ARG A 23 -27.75 9.57 32.05
CA ARG A 23 -28.03 9.46 33.49
C ARG A 23 -26.93 10.13 34.33
N PRO A 24 -27.26 10.74 35.46
CA PRO A 24 -26.26 11.24 36.40
C PRO A 24 -25.46 10.08 37.00
N LYS A 25 -24.16 10.30 37.22
CA LYS A 25 -23.29 9.34 37.91
C LYS A 25 -23.38 9.59 39.42
N THR A 26 -24.11 8.72 40.12
CA THR A 26 -24.33 8.83 41.58
C THR A 26 -23.29 8.07 42.40
N SER A 27 -22.58 7.11 41.81
CA SER A 27 -21.56 6.29 42.48
C SER A 27 -20.32 6.09 41.59
N ALA A 28 -19.14 5.97 42.20
CA ALA A 28 -17.88 5.72 41.50
C ALA A 28 -17.90 4.42 40.66
N ASN A 29 -18.62 3.40 41.11
CA ASN A 29 -18.75 2.09 40.46
C ASN A 29 -19.66 2.11 39.21
N MET A 30 -20.36 3.22 38.97
CA MET A 30 -21.21 3.34 37.78
C MET A 30 -20.36 3.60 36.54
N ARG A 31 -20.74 2.95 35.44
CA ARG A 31 -20.12 3.16 34.13
C ARG A 31 -20.25 4.61 33.69
N ASP A 32 -19.15 5.16 33.17
CA ASP A 32 -19.13 6.51 32.58
C ASP A 32 -19.89 6.57 31.25
N ARG A 33 -20.28 7.80 30.87
CA ARG A 33 -20.97 8.09 29.60
C ARG A 33 -20.25 7.49 28.39
N THR A 34 -18.92 7.59 28.32
CA THR A 34 -18.08 7.06 27.24
C THR A 34 -18.14 5.53 27.18
N THR A 35 -18.00 4.88 28.34
CA THR A 35 -18.10 3.42 28.49
C THR A 35 -19.48 2.92 28.06
N ILE A 36 -20.56 3.61 28.46
CA ILE A 36 -21.93 3.25 28.05
C ILE A 36 -22.09 3.37 26.54
N LYS A 37 -21.63 4.46 25.90
CA LYS A 37 -21.69 4.62 24.44
C LYS A 37 -20.89 3.54 23.70
N ARG A 38 -19.70 3.18 24.19
CA ARG A 38 -18.90 2.08 23.65
C ARG A 38 -19.61 0.73 23.77
N LEU A 39 -20.21 0.43 24.92
CA LEU A 39 -20.99 -0.81 25.08
C LEU A 39 -22.24 -0.84 24.19
N GLN A 40 -22.89 0.31 23.99
CA GLN A 40 -23.99 0.42 23.05
C GLN A 40 -23.56 0.17 21.60
N MET A 41 -22.31 0.46 21.22
CA MET A 41 -21.78 0.18 19.87
C MET A 41 -21.89 -1.32 19.54
N TYR A 42 -21.50 -2.21 20.46
CA TYR A 42 -21.58 -3.66 20.25
C TYR A 42 -23.03 -4.17 20.15
N ARG A 43 -23.99 -3.44 20.72
CA ARG A 43 -25.41 -3.85 20.76
C ARG A 43 -26.25 -3.25 19.63
N ASN A 44 -25.90 -2.07 19.13
CA ASN A 44 -26.75 -1.26 18.25
C ASN A 44 -26.50 -1.49 16.74
N PHE A 45 -26.18 -2.71 16.31
CA PHE A 45 -25.84 -3.02 14.92
C PHE A 45 -27.06 -3.32 14.02
N LYS A 46 -28.28 -3.37 14.58
CA LYS A 46 -29.51 -3.70 13.84
C LYS A 46 -30.37 -2.45 13.59
N PRO A 47 -31.11 -2.38 12.47
CA PRO A 47 -32.10 -1.34 12.25
C PRO A 47 -33.27 -1.47 13.23
N LYS A 48 -33.86 -0.35 13.65
CA LYS A 48 -35.11 -0.34 14.42
C LYS A 48 -36.29 -0.31 13.45
N ARG A 49 -37.30 -1.12 13.74
CA ARG A 49 -38.49 -1.28 12.89
C ARG A 49 -39.75 -1.01 13.71
N ASP A 50 -40.81 -0.62 13.01
CA ASP A 50 -42.16 -0.52 13.58
C ASP A 50 -42.84 -1.90 13.58
N LYS A 51 -44.01 -2.01 14.23
CA LYS A 51 -44.82 -3.25 14.30
C LYS A 51 -45.17 -3.82 12.91
N THR A 52 -45.35 -2.94 11.93
CA THR A 52 -45.60 -3.30 10.51
C THR A 52 -44.34 -3.76 9.77
N GLY A 53 -43.18 -3.78 10.42
CA GLY A 53 -41.92 -4.18 9.81
C GLY A 53 -41.26 -3.10 8.95
N ARG A 54 -41.74 -1.84 8.95
CA ARG A 54 -41.06 -0.73 8.27
C ARG A 54 -39.87 -0.22 9.09
N ILE A 55 -38.73 0.09 8.44
CA ILE A 55 -37.54 0.63 9.13
C ILE A 55 -37.82 2.05 9.59
N THR A 56 -37.77 2.28 10.89
CA THR A 56 -37.91 3.61 11.49
C THR A 56 -36.56 4.28 11.70
N LYS A 57 -35.53 3.49 12.03
CA LYS A 57 -34.14 3.95 12.14
C LYS A 57 -33.22 2.93 11.47
N ALA A 58 -32.49 3.36 10.44
CA ALA A 58 -31.48 2.53 9.79
C ALA A 58 -30.40 2.08 10.78
N ALA A 59 -29.72 0.97 10.46
CA ALA A 59 -28.56 0.55 11.23
C ALA A 59 -27.42 1.58 11.09
N PRO A 60 -26.46 1.61 12.03
CA PRO A 60 -25.28 2.46 11.89
C PRO A 60 -24.59 2.25 10.55
N PHE A 61 -24.15 3.35 9.92
CA PHE A 61 -23.49 3.37 8.60
C PHE A 61 -24.33 2.82 7.42
N GLN A 62 -25.63 2.59 7.61
CA GLN A 62 -26.58 2.16 6.56
C GLN A 62 -27.66 3.21 6.30
N SER A 63 -27.39 4.48 6.60
CA SER A 63 -28.33 5.57 6.33
C SER A 63 -28.36 5.89 4.83
N THR A 64 -29.57 5.95 4.27
CA THR A 64 -29.77 6.41 2.90
C THR A 64 -30.00 7.91 2.88
N LEU A 65 -29.39 8.60 1.93
CA LEU A 65 -29.66 10.01 1.67
C LEU A 65 -30.98 10.18 0.92
N LYS A 66 -31.59 11.37 1.01
CA LYS A 66 -32.81 11.67 0.27
C LYS A 66 -32.51 11.69 -1.24
N SER A 67 -33.46 11.24 -2.07
CA SER A 67 -33.32 11.37 -3.52
C SER A 67 -33.08 12.84 -3.91
N GLY A 68 -32.05 13.08 -4.73
CA GLY A 68 -31.62 14.41 -5.13
C GLY A 68 -30.55 15.07 -4.24
N THR A 69 -30.02 14.39 -3.22
CA THR A 69 -28.82 14.91 -2.52
C THR A 69 -27.63 14.92 -3.46
N MET A 70 -27.04 16.09 -3.69
CA MET A 70 -25.86 16.27 -4.54
C MET A 70 -24.65 16.57 -3.67
N ALA A 71 -23.56 15.83 -3.86
CA ALA A 71 -22.25 16.16 -3.29
C ALA A 71 -21.53 17.11 -4.26
N ARG A 72 -21.34 18.37 -3.86
CA ARG A 72 -20.63 19.39 -4.65
C ARG A 72 -19.40 19.86 -3.88
N VAL A 73 -18.30 20.09 -4.60
CA VAL A 73 -17.10 20.73 -4.04
C VAL A 73 -17.16 22.21 -4.39
N GLU A 74 -17.07 23.07 -3.39
CA GLU A 74 -17.06 24.51 -3.59
C GLU A 74 -15.74 24.97 -4.23
N PRO A 75 -15.78 25.82 -5.28
CA PRO A 75 -14.58 26.40 -5.84
C PRO A 75 -13.89 27.29 -4.80
N ASN A 76 -12.64 26.98 -4.46
CA ASN A 76 -11.87 27.73 -3.47
C ASN A 76 -10.41 27.90 -3.94
N ARG A 77 -9.88 29.13 -3.85
CA ARG A 77 -8.49 29.44 -4.20
C ARG A 77 -7.48 28.64 -3.37
N LYS A 78 -7.87 28.25 -2.14
CA LYS A 78 -7.03 27.46 -1.22
C LYS A 78 -6.70 26.07 -1.75
N TRP A 79 -7.48 25.51 -2.68
CA TRP A 79 -7.19 24.21 -3.30
C TRP A 79 -5.88 24.22 -4.10
N PHE A 80 -5.52 25.39 -4.64
CA PHE A 80 -4.37 25.54 -5.54
C PHE A 80 -3.14 26.12 -4.83
N GLY A 81 -3.22 26.39 -3.53
CA GLY A 81 -2.07 26.82 -2.74
C GLY A 81 -1.18 25.65 -2.34
N ASN A 82 0.14 25.88 -2.26
CA ASN A 82 1.07 24.88 -1.75
C ASN A 82 0.74 24.54 -0.28
N THR A 83 0.32 23.30 -0.01
CA THR A 83 -0.14 22.88 1.33
C THR A 83 0.98 22.30 2.20
N ARG A 84 2.05 21.78 1.60
CA ARG A 84 3.25 21.27 2.30
C ARG A 84 4.49 21.77 1.59
N VAL A 85 5.20 22.68 2.25
CA VAL A 85 6.48 23.23 1.78
C VAL A 85 7.54 22.91 2.83
N VAL A 86 8.69 22.44 2.38
CA VAL A 86 9.84 22.14 3.24
C VAL A 86 11.05 22.90 2.69
N GLY A 87 11.79 23.57 3.58
CA GLY A 87 13.02 24.26 3.18
C GLY A 87 14.17 23.26 2.95
N GLN A 88 15.04 23.57 1.99
CA GLN A 88 16.14 22.68 1.59
C GLN A 88 17.07 22.29 2.75
N LYS A 89 17.44 23.26 3.61
CA LYS A 89 18.31 23.00 4.78
C LYS A 89 17.68 22.02 5.77
N ALA A 90 16.38 22.18 6.03
CA ALA A 90 15.64 21.29 6.92
C ALA A 90 15.50 19.88 6.30
N LEU A 91 15.33 19.81 4.98
CA LEU A 91 15.30 18.55 4.24
C LEU A 91 16.64 17.81 4.38
N GLN A 92 17.77 18.49 4.18
CA GLN A 92 19.11 17.90 4.32
C GLN A 92 19.40 17.46 5.77
N ALA A 93 19.12 18.29 6.77
CA ALA A 93 19.33 17.89 8.17
C ALA A 93 18.47 16.65 8.53
N PHE A 94 17.26 16.58 7.99
CA PHE A 94 16.39 15.42 8.17
C PHE A 94 16.93 14.16 7.49
N THR A 95 17.51 14.26 6.28
CA THR A 95 18.10 13.10 5.60
C THR A 95 19.25 12.50 6.39
N GLU A 96 20.14 13.33 6.89
CA GLU A 96 21.32 12.91 7.65
C GLU A 96 20.91 12.22 8.96
N ALA A 97 19.92 12.79 9.67
CA ALA A 97 19.39 12.20 10.90
C ALA A 97 18.69 10.87 10.65
N LEU A 98 17.86 10.77 9.60
CA LEU A 98 17.15 9.54 9.25
C LEU A 98 18.11 8.44 8.78
N GLY A 99 19.13 8.79 7.99
CA GLY A 99 20.17 7.86 7.56
C GLY A 99 20.90 7.24 8.75
N LYS A 100 21.32 8.06 9.73
CA LYS A 100 21.95 7.60 10.98
C LYS A 100 21.02 6.71 11.81
N ALA A 101 19.73 7.06 11.91
CA ALA A 101 18.75 6.28 12.65
C ALA A 101 18.41 4.95 11.96
N LYS A 102 18.34 4.91 10.63
CA LYS A 102 18.05 3.70 9.84
C LYS A 102 19.21 2.70 9.85
N ALA A 103 20.45 3.19 9.90
CA ALA A 103 21.64 2.34 9.96
C ALA A 103 21.77 1.62 11.31
N ASP A 104 21.14 2.13 12.37
CA ASP A 104 21.20 1.57 13.70
C ASP A 104 20.02 0.59 13.95
N PRO A 105 20.25 -0.73 14.06
CA PRO A 105 19.18 -1.71 14.25
C PRO A 105 18.51 -1.61 15.63
N TYR A 106 19.12 -0.93 16.60
CA TYR A 106 18.56 -0.75 17.94
C TYR A 106 17.63 0.46 18.04
N LYS A 107 17.57 1.31 17.02
CA LYS A 107 16.69 2.49 16.99
C LYS A 107 15.44 2.20 16.16
N VAL A 108 14.27 2.55 16.72
CA VAL A 108 12.97 2.40 16.05
C VAL A 108 12.30 3.77 15.92
N VAL A 109 11.74 4.04 14.74
CA VAL A 109 10.95 5.25 14.48
C VAL A 109 9.57 5.10 15.10
N MET A 110 9.29 5.86 16.16
CA MET A 110 7.98 5.81 16.85
C MET A 110 6.86 6.49 16.06
N THR A 111 7.14 7.62 15.43
CA THR A 111 6.16 8.37 14.63
C THR A 111 6.72 8.63 13.25
N SER A 112 6.02 8.13 12.22
CA SER A 112 6.44 8.37 10.84
C SER A 112 6.19 9.84 10.48
N THR A 113 7.17 10.45 9.84
CA THR A 113 7.03 11.83 9.39
C THR A 113 6.05 11.90 8.24
N LYS A 114 5.22 12.96 8.23
CA LYS A 114 4.32 13.27 7.12
C LYS A 114 5.04 13.94 5.93
N ASN A 115 6.34 14.17 6.03
CA ASN A 115 7.14 14.74 4.96
C ASN A 115 7.36 13.71 3.85
N PRO A 116 7.45 14.12 2.58
CA PRO A 116 7.67 13.19 1.47
C PRO A 116 9.08 12.60 1.51
N VAL A 117 9.24 11.49 2.23
CA VAL A 117 10.49 10.72 2.35
C VAL A 117 10.92 10.13 0.98
N THR A 118 10.02 10.06 0.00
CA THR A 118 10.31 9.60 -1.36
C THR A 118 11.34 10.46 -2.09
N LEU A 119 11.45 11.76 -1.75
CA LEU A 119 12.51 12.63 -2.27
C LEU A 119 13.91 12.18 -1.79
N LEU A 120 13.99 11.43 -0.69
CA LEU A 120 15.24 11.00 -0.07
C LEU A 120 15.74 9.67 -0.63
N SER A 121 14.86 8.87 -1.22
CA SER A 121 15.16 7.55 -1.79
C SER A 121 15.55 7.60 -3.26
N PHE A 122 15.55 8.78 -3.89
CA PHE A 122 16.07 8.91 -5.24
C PHE A 122 17.59 8.86 -5.19
N THR A 123 18.13 7.65 -5.16
CA THR A 123 19.41 7.44 -5.80
C THR A 123 19.12 7.56 -7.29
N PRO A 124 19.72 8.51 -8.02
CA PRO A 124 19.76 8.35 -9.46
C PRO A 124 20.38 6.97 -9.65
N LYS A 125 19.60 6.02 -10.20
CA LYS A 125 20.23 4.87 -10.81
C LYS A 125 21.21 5.52 -11.76
N ALA A 126 22.51 5.41 -11.48
CA ALA A 126 23.50 5.81 -12.45
C ALA A 126 22.99 5.20 -13.75
N GLU A 127 22.84 6.01 -14.80
CA GLU A 127 22.47 5.54 -16.13
C GLU A 127 23.67 4.70 -16.61
N THR A 128 23.90 3.56 -15.95
CA THR A 128 25.03 2.67 -16.18
C THR A 128 24.90 2.01 -17.53
N VAL A 129 23.70 2.05 -18.11
CA VAL A 129 23.39 1.59 -19.45
C VAL A 129 22.64 2.71 -20.15
N ILE A 130 23.26 3.27 -21.19
CA ILE A 130 22.62 4.16 -22.15
C ILE A 130 21.31 3.49 -22.60
N ARG A 131 20.20 4.22 -22.64
CA ARG A 131 18.91 3.68 -23.11
C ARG A 131 19.01 3.28 -24.59
N LEU A 132 19.40 2.03 -24.83
CA LEU A 132 19.66 1.50 -26.18
C LEU A 132 18.44 1.64 -27.08
N LEU A 133 17.22 1.46 -26.56
CA LEU A 133 15.99 1.57 -27.35
C LEU A 133 15.69 2.99 -27.84
N ASP A 134 16.16 4.02 -27.13
CA ASP A 134 15.95 5.42 -27.55
C ASP A 134 16.87 5.77 -28.73
N ARG A 135 18.04 5.11 -28.78
CA ARG A 135 19.04 5.31 -29.84
C ARG A 135 18.85 4.37 -31.02
N GLU A 136 18.50 3.11 -30.74
CA GLU A 136 18.40 2.00 -31.69
C GLU A 136 17.10 1.21 -31.42
N PRO A 137 15.95 1.67 -31.94
CA PRO A 137 14.69 0.95 -31.76
C PRO A 137 14.69 -0.34 -32.58
N PHE A 138 13.96 -1.36 -32.10
CA PHE A 138 13.95 -2.71 -32.69
C PHE A 138 13.64 -2.74 -34.19
N GLU A 139 12.70 -1.92 -34.67
CA GLU A 139 12.32 -1.85 -36.10
C GLU A 139 13.48 -1.39 -37.00
N GLN A 140 14.40 -0.57 -36.47
CA GLN A 140 15.57 -0.07 -37.20
C GLN A 140 16.77 -1.01 -37.10
N VAL A 141 16.87 -1.84 -36.07
CA VAL A 141 17.98 -2.80 -35.90
C VAL A 141 17.69 -4.13 -36.57
N PHE A 142 16.44 -4.62 -36.50
CA PHE A 142 16.04 -5.95 -36.98
C PHE A 142 14.79 -5.87 -37.87
N GLY A 143 14.74 -6.75 -38.87
CA GLY A 143 13.59 -6.89 -39.77
C GLY A 143 13.75 -6.19 -41.12
N LYS A 144 12.67 -6.14 -41.91
CA LYS A 144 12.71 -5.69 -43.31
C LYS A 144 13.12 -4.22 -43.48
N LYS A 145 12.88 -3.39 -42.46
CA LYS A 145 13.23 -1.96 -42.43
C LYS A 145 14.54 -1.68 -41.68
N ALA A 146 15.33 -2.72 -41.37
CA ALA A 146 16.58 -2.55 -40.64
C ALA A 146 17.57 -1.65 -41.39
N THR A 147 18.00 -0.58 -40.73
CA THR A 147 18.97 0.40 -41.24
C THR A 147 20.40 0.09 -40.79
N ARG A 148 20.58 -0.70 -39.72
CA ARG A 148 21.91 -1.05 -39.18
C ARG A 148 22.68 -1.98 -40.14
N LYS A 149 23.87 -1.54 -40.57
CA LYS A 149 24.73 -2.30 -41.51
C LYS A 149 25.95 -2.96 -40.89
N LYS A 150 26.45 -2.45 -39.75
CA LYS A 150 27.63 -2.98 -39.05
C LYS A 150 27.36 -3.08 -37.55
N PRO A 151 27.91 -4.09 -36.86
CA PRO A 151 27.84 -4.18 -35.40
C PRO A 151 28.78 -3.15 -34.76
N THR A 152 28.40 -2.67 -33.59
CA THR A 152 29.31 -1.95 -32.68
C THR A 152 30.11 -2.97 -31.89
N LEU A 153 31.39 -3.12 -32.20
CA LEU A 153 32.30 -4.02 -31.49
C LEU A 153 32.88 -3.32 -30.27
N ALA A 154 33.11 -4.08 -29.20
CA ALA A 154 33.73 -3.58 -27.97
C ALA A 154 35.27 -3.64 -28.01
N THR A 155 35.83 -4.44 -28.92
CA THR A 155 37.28 -4.64 -29.11
C THR A 155 37.78 -3.85 -30.31
N TYR A 156 39.03 -3.40 -30.26
CA TYR A 156 39.65 -2.67 -31.36
C TYR A 156 40.44 -3.59 -32.30
N ASP A 157 41.10 -4.61 -31.75
CA ASP A 157 41.98 -5.53 -32.49
C ASP A 157 41.43 -6.96 -32.57
N LEU A 158 41.88 -7.70 -33.58
CA LEU A 158 41.51 -9.11 -33.76
C LEU A 158 42.07 -10.00 -32.64
N ASP A 159 43.31 -9.78 -32.21
CA ASP A 159 43.93 -10.56 -31.13
C ASP A 159 43.17 -10.40 -29.80
N GLU A 160 42.65 -9.21 -29.52
CA GLU A 160 41.81 -8.95 -28.34
C GLU A 160 40.47 -9.67 -28.45
N MET A 161 39.87 -9.70 -29.65
CA MET A 161 38.63 -10.45 -29.90
C MET A 161 38.82 -11.95 -29.67
N VAL A 162 39.95 -12.53 -30.10
CA VAL A 162 40.28 -13.94 -29.88
C VAL A 162 40.42 -14.25 -28.39
N LYS A 163 41.17 -13.43 -27.63
CA LYS A 163 41.30 -13.59 -26.18
C LYS A 163 39.96 -13.52 -25.44
N ASN A 164 39.08 -12.61 -25.86
CA ASN A 164 37.73 -12.51 -25.32
C ASN A 164 36.87 -13.73 -25.65
N ALA A 165 37.01 -14.30 -26.86
CA ALA A 165 36.33 -15.53 -27.24
C ALA A 165 36.82 -16.73 -26.42
N GLU A 166 38.14 -16.89 -26.25
CA GLU A 166 38.74 -17.97 -25.45
C GLU A 166 38.30 -17.87 -23.98
N SER A 167 38.36 -16.68 -23.37
CA SER A 167 37.90 -16.50 -21.99
C SER A 167 36.39 -16.73 -21.83
N SER A 168 35.59 -16.43 -22.85
CA SER A 168 34.16 -16.72 -22.86
C SER A 168 33.88 -18.22 -22.99
N LEU A 169 34.70 -18.92 -23.78
CA LEU A 169 34.63 -20.38 -23.94
C LEU A 169 35.02 -21.08 -22.64
N LEU A 170 36.10 -20.66 -21.97
CA LEU A 170 36.49 -21.18 -20.66
C LEU A 170 35.38 -21.00 -19.62
N LYS A 171 34.78 -19.79 -19.54
CA LYS A 171 33.62 -19.53 -18.66
C LYS A 171 32.41 -20.41 -18.99
N TYR A 172 32.18 -20.65 -20.28
CA TYR A 172 31.10 -21.51 -20.74
C TYR A 172 31.35 -22.98 -20.35
N GLU A 173 32.56 -23.49 -20.55
CA GLU A 173 32.96 -24.84 -20.14
C GLU A 173 32.86 -25.02 -18.62
N GLU A 174 33.32 -24.03 -17.84
CA GLU A 174 33.15 -23.99 -16.38
C GLU A 174 31.66 -24.04 -16.00
N ALA A 175 30.81 -23.23 -16.63
CA ALA A 175 29.37 -23.21 -16.34
C ALA A 175 28.69 -24.54 -16.73
N GLN A 176 29.04 -25.13 -17.87
CA GLN A 176 28.53 -26.43 -18.30
C GLN A 176 28.94 -27.56 -17.35
N SER A 177 30.16 -27.51 -16.82
CA SER A 177 30.63 -28.50 -15.86
C SER A 177 29.85 -28.51 -14.53
N GLN A 178 29.21 -27.39 -14.18
CA GLN A 178 28.39 -27.25 -12.97
C GLN A 178 26.93 -27.69 -13.17
N LEU A 179 26.50 -27.90 -14.42
CA LEU A 179 25.14 -28.34 -14.71
C LEU A 179 25.06 -29.86 -14.47
N VAL A 180 24.12 -30.28 -13.64
CA VAL A 180 23.79 -31.69 -13.48
C VAL A 180 23.13 -32.17 -14.78
N PRO A 181 23.69 -33.18 -15.47
CA PRO A 181 23.07 -33.73 -16.67
C PRO A 181 21.65 -34.21 -16.36
N THR A 182 20.68 -33.74 -17.12
CA THR A 182 19.30 -34.23 -16.99
C THR A 182 19.24 -35.59 -17.67
N GLU A 183 19.11 -36.67 -16.91
CA GLU A 183 18.99 -38.02 -17.46
C GLU A 183 17.67 -38.15 -18.25
N GLU A 184 17.76 -38.45 -19.55
CA GLU A 184 16.59 -38.60 -20.41
C GLU A 184 15.74 -39.80 -19.94
N GLY A 185 14.47 -39.52 -19.57
CA GLY A 185 13.51 -40.55 -19.17
C GLY A 185 13.25 -40.67 -17.67
N VAL A 186 14.07 -40.02 -16.83
CA VAL A 186 13.83 -39.94 -15.38
C VAL A 186 13.09 -38.63 -15.07
N LYS A 187 11.93 -38.72 -14.42
CA LYS A 187 11.19 -37.55 -13.92
C LYS A 187 11.25 -37.53 -12.41
N ASP A 188 11.54 -36.36 -11.85
CA ASP A 188 11.40 -36.15 -10.42
C ASP A 188 9.97 -36.42 -9.96
N GLY A 189 9.84 -37.08 -8.81
CA GLY A 189 8.55 -37.33 -8.18
C GLY A 189 7.83 -36.03 -7.82
N GLN A 190 6.51 -36.08 -7.72
CA GLN A 190 5.72 -34.95 -7.24
C GLN A 190 6.10 -34.64 -5.79
N LEU A 191 6.54 -33.41 -5.52
CA LEU A 191 6.76 -32.94 -4.15
C LEU A 191 5.49 -33.11 -3.32
N GLU A 192 5.65 -33.69 -2.12
CA GLU A 192 4.54 -33.86 -1.19
C GLU A 192 3.93 -32.52 -0.77
N ILE A 193 2.64 -32.55 -0.46
CA ILE A 193 1.87 -31.36 -0.07
C ILE A 193 2.39 -30.75 1.25
N VAL A 194 2.98 -31.57 2.12
CA VAL A 194 3.55 -31.14 3.42
C VAL A 194 4.60 -30.05 3.25
N PHE A 195 5.43 -30.12 2.19
CA PHE A 195 6.44 -29.10 1.89
C PHE A 195 5.84 -27.74 1.51
N LYS A 196 4.55 -27.68 1.16
CA LYS A 196 3.82 -26.45 0.83
C LYS A 196 2.97 -25.91 1.99
N ALA A 197 2.90 -26.62 3.12
CA ALA A 197 2.01 -26.27 4.21
C ALA A 197 2.26 -24.85 4.78
N GLY A 198 3.53 -24.41 4.82
CA GLY A 198 3.94 -23.11 5.36
C GLY A 198 3.64 -21.90 4.46
N THR A 199 3.37 -22.10 3.16
CA THR A 199 3.18 -21.01 2.18
C THR A 199 1.72 -20.80 1.81
N SER A 200 0.79 -21.30 2.62
CA SER A 200 -0.65 -21.18 2.35
C SER A 200 -1.14 -19.73 2.47
N LYS A 201 -2.06 -19.33 1.58
CA LYS A 201 -2.70 -18.00 1.62
C LYS A 201 -3.34 -17.69 2.97
N ARG A 202 -3.85 -18.72 3.67
CA ARG A 202 -4.42 -18.58 5.02
C ARG A 202 -3.36 -18.11 6.03
N ILE A 203 -2.19 -18.75 6.06
CA ILE A 203 -1.10 -18.38 6.97
C ILE A 203 -0.58 -16.99 6.62
N TRP A 204 -0.38 -16.69 5.34
CA TRP A 204 0.05 -15.36 4.90
C TRP A 204 -0.97 -14.26 5.26
N ASN A 205 -2.27 -14.54 5.16
CA ASN A 205 -3.29 -13.58 5.56
C ASN A 205 -3.30 -13.36 7.07
N GLU A 206 -3.09 -14.39 7.91
CA GLU A 206 -2.97 -14.20 9.37
C GLU A 206 -1.64 -13.52 9.76
N LEU A 207 -0.55 -13.74 9.00
CA LEU A 207 0.73 -13.05 9.22
C LEU A 207 0.61 -11.54 8.98
N TYR A 208 -0.20 -11.11 8.00
CA TYR A 208 -0.34 -9.71 7.61
C TYR A 208 -1.59 -8.99 8.18
N LYS A 209 -2.43 -9.70 8.93
CA LYS A 209 -3.62 -9.15 9.60
C LYS A 209 -3.27 -8.44 10.89
#